data_AF-A0A195FCK9-F1
#
_entry.id   AF-A0A195FCK9-F1
#
_cell.length_a   1.000
_cell.length_b   1.000
_cell.length_c   1.000
_cell.angle_alpha   90.00
_cell.angle_beta   90.00
_cell.angle_gamma   90.00
#
_symmetry.space_group_name_H-M   'P 1'
#
loop_
_entity.id
_entity.type
_entity.pdbx_description
1 polymer ?
#
loop_
_entity_poly.entity_id
_entity_poly.type
_entity_poly.pdbx_seq_one_letter_code
_entity_poly.pdbx_strand_id
1 'polypeptide(L)'
;MSTTDPCKKIACKLQTCLQDNVFQPSRCQDVLEQIRKCCMKHSDSAVCDGINILKPYEHNTVDYVSLIFALFKNVEFYILLVR
;
A
#
# COMPACT_ATOMS: atom_id res chain seq x y z
N MET A 1 -23.70 23.03 5.33
CA MET A 1 -22.24 22.89 5.45
C MET A 1 -21.86 21.54 4.90
N SER A 2 -21.08 21.48 3.82
CA SER A 2 -20.50 20.21 3.35
C SER A 2 -19.60 19.69 4.47
N THR A 3 -20.07 18.69 5.22
CA THR A 3 -19.24 17.98 6.19
C THR A 3 -18.11 17.34 5.40
N THR A 4 -16.89 17.87 5.57
CA THR A 4 -15.70 17.30 4.93
C THR A 4 -15.62 15.83 5.31
N ASP A 5 -15.54 14.96 4.29
CA ASP A 5 -15.43 13.52 4.49
C ASP A 5 -14.29 13.18 5.48
N PRO A 6 -14.57 12.40 6.54
CA PRO A 6 -13.63 12.18 7.65
C PRO A 6 -12.38 11.40 7.24
N CYS A 7 -12.45 10.57 6.19
CA CYS A 7 -11.34 9.75 5.72
C CYS A 7 -10.58 10.39 4.55
N LYS A 8 -11.10 11.47 3.95
CA LYS A 8 -10.50 12.17 2.81
C LYS A 8 -9.05 12.61 3.02
N LYS A 9 -8.70 13.11 4.21
CA LYS A 9 -7.30 13.52 4.50
C LYS A 9 -6.33 12.33 4.40
N ILE A 10 -6.75 11.17 4.87
CA ILE A 10 -5.95 9.94 4.83
C ILE A 10 -5.94 9.37 3.41
N ALA A 11 -7.05 9.46 2.67
CA ALA A 11 -7.11 9.12 1.25
C ALA A 11 -6.10 9.91 0.43
N CYS A 12 -6.03 11.23 0.60
CA CYS A 12 -5.04 12.07 -0.06
C CYS A 12 -3.61 11.67 0.34
N LYS A 13 -3.36 11.37 1.62
CA LYS A 13 -2.06 10.88 2.09
C LYS A 13 -1.67 9.56 1.41
N LEU A 14 -2.62 8.65 1.19
CA LEU A 14 -2.38 7.41 0.46
C LEU A 14 -2.01 7.69 -1.00
N GLN A 15 -2.73 8.60 -1.66
CA GLN A 15 -2.44 8.97 -3.05
C GLN A 15 -1.03 9.54 -3.21
N THR A 16 -0.61 10.44 -2.30
CA THR A 16 0.77 10.94 -2.26
C THR A 16 1.78 9.81 -2.04
N CYS A 17 1.53 8.93 -1.06
CA CYS A 17 2.42 7.78 -0.83
C CYS A 17 2.58 6.90 -2.07
N LEU A 18 1.48 6.61 -2.77
CA LEU A 18 1.52 5.83 -4.00
C LEU A 18 2.32 6.54 -5.09
N GLN A 19 2.09 7.83 -5.31
CA GLN A 19 2.84 8.61 -6.30
C GLN A 19 4.34 8.59 -6.01
N ASP A 20 4.74 8.81 -4.77
CA ASP A 20 6.15 8.81 -4.33
C ASP A 20 6.81 7.43 -4.45
N ASN A 21 6.00 6.36 -4.47
CA ASN A 21 6.45 4.96 -4.47
C ASN A 21 6.13 4.22 -5.78
N VAL A 22 5.97 4.95 -6.90
CA VAL A 22 5.71 4.36 -8.23
C VAL A 22 4.50 3.41 -8.18
N PHE A 23 3.49 3.81 -7.43
CA PHE A 23 2.24 3.09 -7.20
C PHE A 23 2.42 1.69 -6.59
N GLN A 24 3.50 1.46 -5.82
CA GLN A 24 3.71 0.21 -5.07
C GLN A 24 3.00 0.24 -3.72
N PRO A 25 1.89 -0.50 -3.53
CA PRO A 25 1.13 -0.43 -2.29
C PRO A 25 1.85 -1.10 -1.11
N SER A 26 2.80 -2.02 -1.36
CA SER A 26 3.69 -2.60 -0.32
C SER A 26 4.41 -1.53 0.51
N ARG A 27 4.72 -0.39 -0.10
CA ARG A 27 5.45 0.72 0.55
C ARG A 27 4.54 1.66 1.33
N CYS A 28 3.23 1.48 1.21
CA CYS A 28 2.20 2.34 1.82
C CYS A 28 1.33 1.61 2.84
N GLN A 29 1.77 0.45 3.35
CA GLN A 29 1.01 -0.40 4.29
C GLN A 29 0.47 0.36 5.50
N ASP A 30 1.28 1.25 6.09
CA ASP A 30 0.86 2.04 7.25
C ASP A 30 -0.30 2.99 6.94
N VAL A 31 -0.31 3.58 5.74
CA VAL A 31 -1.36 4.52 5.32
C VAL A 31 -2.63 3.77 4.91
N LEU A 32 -2.48 2.59 4.29
CA LEU A 32 -3.59 1.68 4.02
C LEU A 32 -4.29 1.24 5.30
N GLU A 33 -3.53 0.91 6.34
CA GLU A 33 -4.09 0.54 7.65
C GLU A 33 -4.75 1.74 8.36
N GLN A 34 -4.21 2.96 8.18
CA GLN A 34 -4.87 4.18 8.66
C GLN A 34 -6.23 4.40 7.98
N ILE A 35 -6.33 4.19 6.65
CA ILE A 35 -7.61 4.27 5.94
C ILE A 35 -8.58 3.21 6.44
N ARG A 36 -8.13 1.95 6.60
CA ARG A 36 -8.97 0.88 7.13
C ARG A 36 -9.53 1.24 8.51
N LYS A 37 -8.68 1.70 9.42
CA LYS A 37 -9.08 2.17 10.76
C LYS A 37 -10.03 3.36 10.73
N CYS A 38 -9.92 4.23 9.72
CA CYS A 38 -10.87 5.33 9.53
C CYS A 38 -12.24 4.80 9.11
N CYS A 39 -12.28 3.91 8.11
CA CYS A 39 -13.51 3.29 7.62
C CYS A 39 -14.22 2.41 8.65
N MET A 40 -13.48 1.83 9.62
CA MET A 40 -14.08 1.15 10.77
C MET A 40 -14.89 2.10 11.68
N LYS A 41 -14.54 3.39 11.72
CA LYS A 41 -15.21 4.41 12.56
C LYS A 41 -16.25 5.22 11.78
N HIS A 42 -16.05 5.37 10.48
CA HIS A 42 -16.83 6.24 9.59
C HIS A 42 -17.23 5.46 8.33
N SER A 43 -18.13 4.47 8.48
CA SER A 43 -18.59 3.62 7.38
C SER A 43 -19.40 4.37 6.32
N ASP A 44 -19.87 5.58 6.63
CA ASP A 44 -20.65 6.47 5.76
C ASP A 44 -19.78 7.36 4.86
N SER A 45 -18.46 7.31 5.00
CA SER A 45 -17.51 8.02 4.15
C SER A 45 -17.47 7.42 2.73
N ALA A 46 -17.56 8.28 1.71
CA ALA A 46 -17.46 7.86 0.30
C ALA A 46 -16.08 7.29 -0.06
N VAL A 47 -15.05 7.58 0.74
CA VAL A 47 -13.71 6.98 0.59
C VAL A 47 -13.73 5.47 0.87
N CYS A 48 -14.70 4.99 1.65
CA CYS A 48 -14.71 3.63 2.18
C CYS A 48 -15.37 2.59 1.27
N ASP A 49 -16.01 2.99 0.17
CA ASP A 49 -16.73 2.09 -0.76
C ASP A 49 -15.86 0.97 -1.33
N GLY A 50 -14.53 1.16 -1.37
CA GLY A 50 -13.56 0.17 -1.85
C GLY A 50 -12.74 -0.53 -0.75
N ILE A 51 -13.03 -0.29 0.53
CA ILE A 51 -12.17 -0.73 1.65
C ILE A 51 -12.80 -1.91 2.39
N ASN A 52 -12.12 -3.06 2.38
CA ASN A 52 -12.50 -4.20 3.22
C ASN A 52 -12.05 -3.96 4.67
N ILE A 53 -13.00 -3.59 5.55
CA ILE A 53 -12.72 -3.33 6.96
C ILE A 53 -12.53 -4.60 7.81
N LEU A 54 -12.99 -5.76 7.33
CA LEU A 54 -13.01 -7.02 8.10
C LEU A 54 -11.64 -7.67 8.20
N LYS A 55 -10.71 -7.34 7.29
CA LYS A 55 -9.35 -7.88 7.30
C LYS A 55 -8.30 -6.79 7.17
N PRO A 56 -7.12 -6.94 7.79
CA PRO A 56 -5.97 -6.07 7.54
C PRO A 56 -5.58 -6.07 6.06
N TYR A 57 -4.82 -5.04 5.66
CA TYR A 57 -4.25 -5.02 4.32
C TYR A 57 -3.25 -6.17 4.14
N GLU A 58 -3.48 -6.99 3.12
CA GLU A 58 -2.58 -8.06 2.69
C GLU A 58 -1.97 -7.66 1.35
N HIS A 59 -0.64 -7.65 1.28
CA HIS A 59 0.05 -7.35 0.03
C HIS A 59 -0.02 -8.56 -0.91
N ASN A 60 -0.94 -8.50 -1.88
CA ASN A 60 -1.17 -9.51 -2.91
C ASN A 60 -0.78 -9.04 -4.32
N THR A 61 -0.23 -7.83 -4.45
CA THR A 61 0.31 -7.30 -5.69
C THR A 61 1.77 -7.73 -5.89
N VAL A 62 2.24 -7.75 -7.14
CA VAL A 62 3.65 -8.05 -7.43
C VAL A 62 4.49 -6.79 -7.19
N ASP A 63 5.44 -6.85 -6.25
CA ASP A 63 6.49 -5.84 -6.10
C ASP A 63 7.64 -6.16 -7.06
N TYR A 64 7.56 -5.60 -8.27
CA TYR A 64 8.56 -5.81 -9.31
C TYR A 64 9.96 -5.34 -8.89
N VAL A 65 10.07 -4.31 -8.04
CA VAL A 65 11.38 -3.84 -7.58
C VAL A 65 12.00 -4.89 -6.67
N SER A 66 11.25 -5.40 -5.69
CA SER A 66 11.72 -6.49 -4.83
C SER A 66 12.05 -7.76 -5.63
N LEU A 67 11.24 -8.10 -6.62
CA LEU A 67 11.47 -9.27 -7.49
C LEU A 67 12.76 -9.11 -8.31
N ILE A 68 12.97 -7.96 -8.94
CA ILE A 68 14.18 -7.66 -9.71
C ILE A 68 15.42 -7.69 -8.81
N PHE A 69 15.36 -7.09 -7.62
CA PHE A 69 16.46 -7.18 -6.64
C PHE A 69 16.76 -8.62 -6.22
N ALA A 70 15.73 -9.44 -6.00
CA ALA A 70 15.92 -10.86 -5.69
C ALA A 70 16.61 -11.60 -6.83
N LEU A 71 16.24 -11.33 -8.09
CA LEU A 71 16.91 -11.90 -9.26
C LEU A 71 18.39 -11.49 -9.32
N PHE A 72 18.71 -10.20 -9.13
CA PHE A 72 20.10 -9.75 -9.11
C PHE A 72 20.93 -10.39 -7.99
N LYS A 73 20.35 -10.56 -6.80
CA LYS A 73 21.03 -11.28 -5.70
C LYS A 73 21.31 -12.74 -6.05
N ASN A 74 20.38 -13.41 -6.73
CA ASN A 74 20.60 -14.77 -7.20
C ASN A 74 21.72 -14.84 -8.25
N VAL A 75 21.83 -13.83 -9.13
CA VAL A 75 22.93 -13.75 -10.09
C VAL A 75 24.28 -13.53 -9.39
N GLU A 76 24.37 -12.61 -8.43
CA GLU A 76 25.61 -12.42 -7.64
C GLU A 76 26.01 -13.69 -6.88
N PHE A 77 25.02 -14.36 -6.26
CA PHE A 77 25.25 -15.63 -5.57
C PHE A 77 25.73 -16.74 -6.52
N TYR A 78 25.13 -16.84 -7.72
CA TYR A 78 25.54 -17.80 -8.73
C TYR A 78 26.97 -17.54 -9.25
N ILE A 79 27.34 -16.28 -9.47
CA ILE A 79 28.70 -15.90 -9.86
C ILE A 79 29.72 -16.28 -8.78
N LEU A 80 29.39 -16.09 -7.50
CA LEU A 80 30.24 -16.51 -6.38
C LEU A 80 30.37 -18.03 -6.24
N LEU A 81 29.34 -18.79 -6.61
CA LEU A 81 29.30 -20.24 -6.45
C LEU A 81 30.01 -21.01 -7.58
N VAL A 82 30.16 -20.38 -8.76
CA VAL A 82 30.85 -20.97 -9.94
C VAL A 82 32.32 -20.52 -10.04
N ARG A 83 32.82 -19.77 -9.06
CA ARG A 83 34.21 -19.27 -9.03
C ARG A 83 35.08 -20.05 -8.05
#